data_AF-A0A840NFF9-F1
#
_entry.id   AF-A0A840NFF9-F1
#
_cell.length_a   1.000
_cell.length_b   1.000
_cell.length_c   1.000
_cell.angle_alpha   90.00
_cell.angle_beta   90.00
_cell.angle_gamma   90.00
#
_symmetry.space_group_name_H-M   'P 1'
#
loop_
_entity.id
_entity.type
_entity.pdbx_description
1 polymer ?
#
loop_
_entity_poly.entity_id
_entity_poly.type
_entity_poly.pdbx_seq_one_letter_code
_entity_poly.pdbx_strand_id
1 'polypeptide(L)'
;MRAGRHQPAGSHLSTTGRASAPRPGRATAPNRFGPGGLAPEQIEQLQRTAGNRAVAGTLQRSAEQQEDTTSDPVQSTGATARTIVGQPHGGLRKMAPDKVQALFVRKKLVKRLLNGPVFNDAEMQDLKAQRPTWLAAIGTGEYAKAVAYAQASRYDDWLTLPPGKRLLIATVEWREGKGTTHKSPAYTLGRHLDLRGGAVAEDERGRVEGERDAQIRDAFVNTLDPPGLAADQIDDQAAVVNANANANAILARVFLILQNGLQLYEKSGAHLNLTNKDVARALAHGGRVNIRIPALQGDETGTELTDWLGVTDAGELKDPAVTRKFATHHMSVRGTGGKFKERGGKIAAVRNALTWGDKRVRLYGVDLAADGLGNRDFNGDVILPDGGHGHMLLVFTPPRRKRDGALEVGIETTKPHGKSPVGYRHNILSTEATANPESSTYGHKKDKLGDGKLADNQRYVDLSTMSPVSGDWMKFLQSLKTDWEQRLTATENDPAARRALHEDLVGPRQGRFSPSMQEDQP
;
A
#
# COMPACT_ATOMS: atom_id res chain seq x y z
N MET A 1 30.77 34.99 67.38
CA MET A 1 31.61 35.69 66.37
C MET A 1 30.70 36.46 65.42
N ARG A 2 31.15 37.65 65.02
CA ARG A 2 30.37 38.79 64.49
C ARG A 2 29.71 38.55 63.12
N ALA A 3 28.60 39.27 62.95
CA ALA A 3 27.87 39.56 61.73
C ALA A 3 28.64 40.49 60.76
N GLY A 4 28.18 40.54 59.50
CA GLY A 4 28.56 41.59 58.54
C GLY A 4 27.73 41.57 57.25
N ARG A 5 26.63 42.33 57.24
CA ARG A 5 25.96 42.86 56.02
C ARG A 5 26.84 43.95 55.39
N HIS A 6 26.80 44.10 54.07
CA HIS A 6 26.87 45.42 53.43
C HIS A 6 26.15 45.45 52.06
N GLN A 7 25.22 46.39 51.96
CA GLN A 7 24.76 47.16 50.78
C GLN A 7 25.15 48.63 51.07
N PRO A 8 24.83 49.66 50.25
CA PRO A 8 24.86 49.86 48.79
C PRO A 8 25.40 51.28 48.40
N ALA A 9 25.50 51.61 47.10
CA ALA A 9 25.39 52.97 46.50
C ALA A 9 25.56 52.83 44.96
N GLY A 10 24.93 53.55 44.03
CA GLY A 10 24.00 54.68 44.07
C GLY A 10 24.16 55.49 42.75
N SER A 11 23.03 55.84 42.10
CA SER A 11 22.83 56.97 41.13
C SER A 11 23.50 56.89 39.73
N HIS A 12 22.98 57.40 38.61
CA HIS A 12 22.09 58.53 38.32
C HIS A 12 21.22 58.35 37.05
N LEU A 13 20.10 59.09 37.03
CA LEU A 13 19.10 59.30 35.97
C LEU A 13 19.54 60.24 34.83
N SER A 14 18.98 60.07 33.62
CA SER A 14 18.30 61.11 32.80
C SER A 14 17.67 60.45 31.54
N THR A 15 16.33 60.35 31.34
CA THR A 15 15.40 61.32 30.67
C THR A 15 15.97 61.98 29.40
N THR A 16 15.35 62.08 28.21
CA THR A 16 13.96 62.12 27.71
C THR A 16 13.94 61.76 26.20
N GLY A 17 12.78 61.43 25.61
CA GLY A 17 12.62 61.46 24.15
C GLY A 17 11.43 60.66 23.58
N ARG A 18 10.24 61.26 23.63
CA ARG A 18 8.98 60.76 23.05
C ARG A 18 8.88 61.25 21.59
N ALA A 19 8.57 60.37 20.63
CA ALA A 19 7.97 60.78 19.35
C ALA A 19 7.11 59.66 18.76
N SER A 20 5.92 60.06 18.33
CA SER A 20 4.77 59.24 17.95
C SER A 20 4.86 58.63 16.55
N ALA A 21 4.02 57.61 16.33
CA ALA A 21 3.82 56.83 15.11
C ALA A 21 3.54 57.65 13.83
N PRO A 22 3.68 57.01 12.65
CA PRO A 22 2.46 56.50 12.00
C PRO A 22 2.60 55.11 11.34
N ARG A 23 1.55 54.29 11.43
CA ARG A 23 1.15 53.32 10.38
C ARG A 23 0.29 54.10 9.36
N PRO A 24 0.15 53.73 8.06
CA PRO A 24 0.17 52.35 7.54
C PRO A 24 0.86 52.16 6.15
N GLY A 25 1.09 50.90 5.77
CA GLY A 25 1.56 50.58 4.41
C GLY A 25 1.63 49.08 4.14
N ARG A 26 0.56 48.54 3.57
CA ARG A 26 0.41 47.17 3.08
C ARG A 26 1.25 47.01 1.81
N ALA A 27 2.32 46.23 1.85
CA ALA A 27 3.07 45.81 0.66
C ALA A 27 3.09 44.28 0.58
N THR A 28 2.43 43.79 -0.46
CA THR A 28 2.41 42.41 -0.94
C THR A 28 3.81 41.94 -1.29
N ALA A 29 4.26 40.82 -0.69
CA ALA A 29 5.46 40.12 -1.12
C ALA A 29 5.21 39.44 -2.49
N PRO A 30 6.09 39.61 -3.49
CA PRO A 30 5.96 38.92 -4.76
C PRO A 30 6.41 37.47 -4.64
N ASN A 31 5.56 36.56 -5.12
CA ASN A 31 5.92 35.19 -5.49
C ASN A 31 7.13 35.23 -6.44
N ARG A 32 8.31 34.82 -5.95
CA ARG A 32 9.42 34.45 -6.82
C ARG A 32 9.28 32.99 -7.22
N PHE A 33 8.86 32.79 -8.46
CA PHE A 33 9.07 31.55 -9.19
C PHE A 33 10.59 31.29 -9.30
N GLY A 34 11.04 30.13 -8.83
CA GLY A 34 12.35 29.61 -9.17
C GLY A 34 12.37 29.06 -10.60
N PRO A 35 13.49 29.13 -11.33
CA PRO A 35 13.58 28.64 -12.70
C PRO A 35 13.69 27.11 -12.68
N GLY A 36 12.80 26.42 -13.40
CA GLY A 36 12.89 24.97 -13.62
C GLY A 36 11.59 24.17 -13.50
N GLY A 37 10.48 24.79 -13.07
CA GLY A 37 9.18 24.13 -13.08
C GLY A 37 8.55 24.15 -14.47
N LEU A 38 8.32 22.97 -15.07
CA LEU A 38 7.53 22.85 -16.30
C LEU A 38 6.12 23.37 -16.06
N ALA A 39 5.59 24.15 -17.01
CA ALA A 39 4.21 24.62 -16.96
C ALA A 39 3.23 23.43 -17.03
N PRO A 40 2.03 23.51 -16.42
CA PRO A 40 1.02 22.44 -16.45
C PRO A 40 0.72 21.91 -17.87
N GLU A 41 0.78 22.78 -18.88
CA GLU A 41 0.56 22.45 -20.29
C GLU A 41 1.75 21.69 -20.91
N GLN A 42 2.99 22.00 -20.50
CA GLN A 42 4.20 21.26 -20.91
C GLN A 42 4.26 19.89 -20.23
N ILE A 43 3.77 19.80 -19.00
CA ILE A 43 3.54 18.54 -18.28
C ILE A 43 2.50 17.71 -19.03
N GLU A 44 1.39 18.30 -19.48
CA GLU A 44 0.36 17.63 -20.28
C GLU A 44 0.88 17.16 -21.66
N GLN A 45 1.77 17.91 -22.29
CA GLN A 45 2.37 17.57 -23.58
C GLN A 45 3.41 16.44 -23.47
N LEU A 46 4.25 16.44 -22.43
CA LEU A 46 5.14 15.31 -22.09
C LEU A 46 4.34 14.05 -21.72
N GLN A 47 3.19 14.21 -21.04
CA GLN A 47 2.27 13.13 -20.67
C GLN A 47 1.53 12.50 -21.87
N ARG A 48 1.31 13.24 -22.96
CA ARG A 48 0.72 12.70 -24.20
C ARG A 48 1.66 11.78 -24.97
N THR A 49 2.97 11.83 -24.69
CA THR A 49 4.03 11.15 -25.46
C THR A 49 4.47 9.81 -24.83
N ALA A 50 4.22 9.61 -23.52
CA ALA A 50 4.58 8.39 -22.80
C ALA A 50 3.51 7.27 -22.95
N GLY A 51 3.55 6.53 -24.06
CA GLY A 51 3.44 5.06 -24.14
C GLY A 51 2.25 4.26 -23.57
N ASN A 52 1.26 4.82 -22.87
CA ASN A 52 0.23 4.03 -22.17
C ASN A 52 -1.24 4.38 -22.51
N ARG A 53 -1.50 5.01 -23.66
CA ARG A 53 -2.86 5.37 -24.12
C ARG A 53 -3.84 4.19 -24.17
N ALA A 54 -3.39 3.02 -24.65
CA ALA A 54 -4.28 1.89 -24.92
C ALA A 54 -4.69 1.13 -23.64
N VAL A 55 -3.78 1.01 -22.67
CA VAL A 55 -4.01 0.27 -21.42
C VAL A 55 -4.74 1.15 -20.42
N ALA A 56 -4.30 2.39 -20.20
CA ALA A 56 -4.97 3.33 -19.28
C ALA A 56 -6.39 3.67 -19.75
N GLY A 57 -6.59 3.91 -21.06
CA GLY A 57 -7.91 4.24 -21.61
C GLY A 57 -8.89 3.06 -21.70
N THR A 58 -8.40 1.81 -21.65
CA THR A 58 -9.26 0.61 -21.58
C THR A 58 -9.58 0.26 -20.13
N LEU A 59 -8.59 0.32 -19.23
CA LEU A 59 -8.78 0.14 -17.79
C LEU A 59 -9.73 1.18 -17.20
N GLN A 60 -9.63 2.44 -17.63
CA GLN A 60 -10.49 3.52 -17.15
C GLN A 60 -11.95 3.31 -17.58
N ARG A 61 -12.19 2.94 -18.85
CA ARG A 61 -13.56 2.66 -19.33
C ARG A 61 -14.18 1.41 -18.72
N SER A 62 -13.38 0.37 -18.46
CA SER A 62 -13.87 -0.83 -17.78
C SER A 62 -14.14 -0.62 -16.29
N ALA A 63 -13.42 0.29 -15.63
CA ALA A 63 -13.70 0.66 -14.23
C ALA A 63 -14.94 1.57 -14.13
N GLU A 64 -15.09 2.55 -15.02
CA GLU A 64 -16.27 3.44 -15.08
C GLU A 64 -17.56 2.68 -15.43
N GLN A 65 -17.49 1.62 -16.24
CA GLN A 65 -18.64 0.75 -16.52
C GLN A 65 -18.99 -0.22 -15.39
N GLN A 66 -18.10 -0.44 -14.42
CA GLN A 66 -18.31 -1.40 -13.33
C GLN A 66 -18.92 -0.76 -12.07
N GLU A 67 -18.97 0.58 -12.01
CA GLU A 67 -19.67 1.31 -10.93
C GLU A 67 -21.20 1.36 -11.12
N ASP A 68 -21.73 0.96 -12.28
CA ASP A 68 -23.12 1.24 -12.67
C ASP A 68 -23.99 0.02 -13.05
N THR A 69 -23.67 -1.21 -12.62
CA THR A 69 -24.57 -2.36 -12.84
C THR A 69 -24.68 -3.28 -11.63
N THR A 70 -25.87 -3.28 -11.01
CA THR A 70 -26.37 -4.29 -10.06
C THR A 70 -27.02 -5.49 -10.79
N SER A 71 -26.94 -6.66 -10.15
CA SER A 71 -27.77 -7.90 -10.26
C SER A 71 -27.83 -8.69 -11.58
N ASP A 72 -27.23 -9.90 -11.64
CA ASP A 72 -27.87 -11.21 -11.31
C ASP A 72 -26.96 -12.42 -11.68
N PRO A 73 -27.15 -13.61 -11.06
CA PRO A 73 -26.28 -14.78 -11.26
C PRO A 73 -26.76 -15.64 -12.43
N VAL A 74 -25.97 -15.74 -13.50
CA VAL A 74 -26.23 -16.68 -14.59
C VAL A 74 -25.52 -18.00 -14.31
N GLN A 75 -26.33 -19.06 -14.17
CA GLN A 75 -25.90 -20.45 -14.11
C GLN A 75 -25.07 -20.82 -15.36
N SER A 76 -23.89 -21.38 -15.12
CA SER A 76 -23.00 -21.94 -16.13
C SER A 76 -23.41 -23.39 -16.42
N THR A 77 -24.14 -23.63 -17.50
CA THR A 77 -24.23 -24.96 -18.12
C THR A 77 -23.17 -25.08 -19.22
N GLY A 78 -22.45 -26.20 -19.21
CA GLY A 78 -21.36 -26.48 -20.12
C GLY A 78 -21.82 -26.61 -21.57
N ALA A 79 -21.13 -25.89 -22.47
CA ALA A 79 -21.15 -26.15 -23.90
C ALA A 79 -19.80 -25.73 -24.53
N THR A 80 -19.04 -26.76 -24.90
CA THR A 80 -18.10 -26.87 -26.03
C THR A 80 -17.57 -25.59 -26.69
N ALA A 81 -16.24 -25.46 -26.65
CA ALA A 81 -15.46 -24.58 -27.50
C ALA A 81 -15.72 -24.84 -29.00
N ARG A 82 -16.40 -23.90 -29.66
CA ARG A 82 -16.24 -23.57 -31.09
C ARG A 82 -16.99 -22.27 -31.39
N THR A 83 -16.37 -21.42 -32.21
CA THR A 83 -16.85 -20.14 -32.79
C THR A 83 -16.33 -18.85 -32.13
N ILE A 84 -15.12 -18.44 -32.53
CA ILE A 84 -14.60 -17.07 -32.39
C ILE A 84 -14.86 -16.34 -33.73
N VAL A 85 -16.09 -15.89 -34.00
CA VAL A 85 -16.37 -14.91 -35.07
C VAL A 85 -17.59 -14.08 -34.67
N GLY A 86 -17.38 -12.80 -34.39
CA GLY A 86 -18.44 -11.79 -34.28
C GLY A 86 -18.02 -10.57 -35.08
N GLN A 87 -18.89 -10.11 -35.99
CA GLN A 87 -18.57 -8.98 -36.88
C GLN A 87 -18.49 -7.65 -36.12
N PRO A 88 -17.51 -6.78 -36.44
CA PRO A 88 -17.39 -5.46 -35.82
C PRO A 88 -18.26 -4.41 -36.52
N HIS A 89 -19.13 -3.73 -35.77
CA HIS A 89 -19.79 -2.51 -36.21
C HIS A 89 -18.90 -1.27 -35.99
N GLY A 90 -18.74 -0.48 -37.05
CA GLY A 90 -18.53 0.99 -37.02
C GLY A 90 -17.18 1.50 -36.50
N GLY A 91 -16.13 1.50 -37.33
CA GLY A 91 -14.93 2.33 -37.12
C GLY A 91 -13.61 1.79 -37.67
N LEU A 92 -13.53 0.50 -38.02
CA LEU A 92 -12.29 -0.20 -38.42
C LEU A 92 -12.11 -0.39 -39.94
N ARG A 93 -12.84 0.35 -40.77
CA ARG A 93 -13.02 0.08 -42.22
C ARG A 93 -11.76 0.21 -43.11
N LYS A 94 -10.57 0.48 -42.57
CA LYS A 94 -9.30 0.57 -43.34
C LYS A 94 -8.17 -0.34 -42.84
N MET A 95 -8.42 -1.22 -41.86
CA MET A 95 -7.39 -2.14 -41.38
C MET A 95 -7.53 -3.51 -42.07
N ALA A 96 -6.40 -4.11 -42.43
CA ALA A 96 -6.37 -5.49 -42.92
C ALA A 96 -7.00 -6.44 -41.87
N PRO A 97 -7.72 -7.51 -42.30
CA PRO A 97 -8.49 -8.37 -41.39
C PRO A 97 -7.66 -9.00 -40.25
N ASP A 98 -6.40 -9.33 -40.54
CA ASP A 98 -5.41 -9.83 -39.59
C ASP A 98 -5.13 -8.84 -38.45
N LYS A 99 -4.97 -7.55 -38.76
CA LYS A 99 -4.75 -6.49 -37.76
C LYS A 99 -5.97 -6.31 -36.86
N VAL A 100 -7.18 -6.41 -37.42
CA VAL A 100 -8.43 -6.32 -36.64
C VAL A 100 -8.54 -7.50 -35.68
N GLN A 101 -8.25 -8.72 -36.15
CA GLN A 101 -8.25 -9.92 -35.33
C GLN A 101 -7.18 -9.83 -34.23
N ALA A 102 -5.97 -9.35 -34.56
CA ALA A 102 -4.90 -9.20 -33.58
C ALA A 102 -5.27 -8.22 -32.46
N LEU A 103 -5.90 -7.09 -32.79
CA LEU A 103 -6.40 -6.14 -31.81
C LEU A 103 -7.47 -6.74 -30.88
N PHE A 104 -8.36 -7.56 -31.44
CA PHE A 104 -9.38 -8.25 -30.65
C PHE A 104 -8.77 -9.26 -29.68
N VAL A 105 -7.83 -10.08 -30.15
CA VAL A 105 -7.09 -11.03 -29.29
C VAL A 105 -6.32 -10.27 -28.22
N ARG A 106 -5.61 -9.19 -28.56
CA ARG A 106 -4.89 -8.36 -27.59
C ARG A 106 -5.81 -7.85 -26.48
N LYS A 107 -7.00 -7.34 -26.80
CA LYS A 107 -8.00 -6.91 -25.79
C LYS A 107 -8.42 -8.06 -24.87
N LYS A 108 -8.65 -9.26 -25.42
CA LYS A 108 -8.95 -10.45 -24.61
C LYS A 108 -7.81 -10.82 -23.69
N LEU A 109 -6.56 -10.75 -24.16
CA LEU A 109 -5.37 -11.00 -23.35
C LEU A 109 -5.23 -9.99 -22.20
N VAL A 110 -5.54 -8.70 -22.43
CA VAL A 110 -5.58 -7.71 -21.34
C VAL A 110 -6.62 -8.10 -20.28
N LYS A 111 -7.84 -8.46 -20.69
CA LYS A 111 -8.89 -8.88 -19.75
C LYS A 111 -8.48 -10.15 -18.99
N ARG A 112 -7.83 -11.09 -19.67
CA ARG A 112 -7.35 -12.35 -19.10
C ARG A 112 -6.24 -12.14 -18.09
N LEU A 113 -5.25 -11.29 -18.37
CA LEU A 113 -4.18 -10.93 -17.42
C LEU A 113 -4.71 -10.37 -16.09
N LEU A 114 -5.95 -9.86 -16.05
CA LEU A 114 -6.53 -9.27 -14.85
C LEU A 114 -7.42 -10.24 -14.05
N ASN A 115 -7.99 -11.26 -14.69
CA ASN A 115 -9.07 -12.06 -14.07
C ASN A 115 -9.17 -13.52 -14.56
N GLY A 116 -8.47 -13.89 -15.63
CA GLY A 116 -8.63 -15.19 -16.25
C GLY A 116 -7.45 -16.12 -15.92
N PRO A 117 -7.60 -17.43 -16.17
CA PRO A 117 -6.54 -18.39 -15.91
C PRO A 117 -5.30 -18.09 -16.76
N VAL A 118 -4.17 -18.66 -16.36
CA VAL A 118 -2.99 -18.83 -17.23
C VAL A 118 -3.35 -19.60 -18.51
N PHE A 119 -2.48 -19.63 -19.52
CA PHE A 119 -2.74 -20.44 -20.72
C PHE A 119 -2.82 -21.94 -20.37
N ASN A 120 -3.76 -22.66 -20.97
CA ASN A 120 -3.86 -24.12 -20.86
C ASN A 120 -2.93 -24.83 -21.88
N ASP A 121 -2.86 -26.16 -21.84
CA ASP A 121 -1.90 -26.92 -22.65
C ASP A 121 -2.14 -26.78 -24.15
N ALA A 122 -3.41 -26.80 -24.58
CA ALA A 122 -3.77 -26.61 -25.98
C ALA A 122 -3.37 -25.21 -26.47
N GLU A 123 -3.64 -24.18 -25.66
CA GLU A 123 -3.25 -22.80 -25.98
C GLU A 123 -1.73 -22.63 -26.04
N MET A 124 -0.99 -23.32 -25.17
CA MET A 124 0.48 -23.31 -25.19
C MET A 124 1.03 -24.01 -26.44
N GLN A 125 0.42 -25.11 -26.87
CA GLN A 125 0.76 -25.77 -28.14
C GLN A 125 0.47 -24.87 -29.34
N ASP A 126 -0.70 -24.22 -29.36
CA ASP A 126 -1.07 -23.26 -30.39
C ASP A 126 -0.04 -22.12 -30.46
N LEU A 127 0.30 -21.50 -29.33
CA LEU A 127 1.30 -20.41 -29.27
C LEU A 127 2.67 -20.85 -29.79
N LYS A 128 3.09 -22.11 -29.55
CA LYS A 128 4.35 -22.66 -30.08
C LYS A 128 4.31 -22.87 -31.60
N ALA A 129 3.13 -23.15 -32.17
CA ALA A 129 2.96 -23.40 -33.61
C ALA A 129 2.72 -22.11 -34.44
N GLN A 130 2.39 -20.99 -33.79
CA GLN A 130 2.08 -19.74 -34.49
C GLN A 130 3.31 -19.02 -35.06
N ARG A 131 3.08 -18.26 -36.15
CA ARG A 131 4.13 -17.46 -36.80
C ARG A 131 4.58 -16.30 -35.88
N PRO A 132 5.89 -15.98 -35.83
CA PRO A 132 6.41 -14.90 -34.97
C PRO A 132 5.76 -13.53 -35.23
N THR A 133 5.43 -13.21 -36.48
CA THR A 133 4.79 -11.93 -36.84
C THR A 133 3.38 -11.78 -36.25
N TRP A 134 2.62 -12.88 -36.19
CA TRP A 134 1.30 -12.91 -35.55
C TRP A 134 1.41 -12.76 -34.03
N LEU A 135 2.32 -13.51 -33.41
CA LEU A 135 2.58 -13.45 -31.96
C LEU A 135 3.03 -12.05 -31.51
N ALA A 136 3.84 -11.37 -32.33
CA ALA A 136 4.21 -9.98 -32.11
C ALA A 136 3.00 -9.04 -32.22
N ALA A 137 2.11 -9.24 -33.20
CA ALA A 137 0.93 -8.42 -33.41
C ALA A 137 -0.08 -8.51 -32.25
N ILE A 138 -0.28 -9.70 -31.68
CA ILE A 138 -1.15 -9.90 -30.50
C ILE A 138 -0.45 -9.53 -29.18
N GLY A 139 0.87 -9.34 -29.22
CA GLY A 139 1.68 -8.91 -28.08
C GLY A 139 1.97 -10.02 -27.07
N THR A 140 1.99 -11.29 -27.48
CA THR A 140 2.49 -12.41 -26.64
C THR A 140 3.99 -12.60 -26.82
N GLY A 141 4.49 -12.38 -28.05
CA GLY A 141 5.83 -12.81 -28.42
C GLY A 141 5.95 -14.33 -28.53
N GLU A 142 7.18 -14.79 -28.80
CA GLU A 142 7.51 -16.21 -28.99
C GLU A 142 7.72 -16.91 -27.64
N TYR A 143 7.33 -18.18 -27.54
CA TYR A 143 7.49 -18.99 -26.33
C TYR A 143 8.94 -19.06 -25.85
N ALA A 144 9.90 -19.30 -26.75
CA ALA A 144 11.32 -19.38 -26.40
C ALA A 144 11.84 -18.07 -25.76
N LYS A 145 11.33 -16.90 -26.19
CA LYS A 145 11.66 -15.60 -25.60
C LYS A 145 11.02 -15.40 -24.23
N ALA A 146 9.86 -16.00 -23.97
CA ALA A 146 9.24 -15.99 -22.65
C ALA A 146 10.03 -16.86 -21.66
N VAL A 147 10.45 -18.06 -22.08
CA VAL A 147 11.31 -18.95 -21.28
C VAL A 147 12.65 -18.28 -20.97
N ALA A 148 13.32 -17.71 -21.98
CA ALA A 148 14.59 -17.01 -21.77
C ALA A 148 14.45 -15.81 -20.81
N TYR A 149 13.32 -15.10 -20.86
CA TYR A 149 13.04 -14.00 -19.93
C TYR A 149 12.86 -14.52 -18.48
N ALA A 150 12.08 -15.59 -18.28
CA ALA A 150 11.90 -16.21 -16.98
C ALA A 150 13.23 -16.69 -16.38
N GLN A 151 14.04 -17.37 -17.18
CA GLN A 151 15.36 -17.90 -16.78
C GLN A 151 16.36 -16.79 -16.46
N ALA A 152 16.26 -15.61 -17.08
CA ALA A 152 17.14 -14.50 -16.78
C ALA A 152 16.89 -13.91 -15.38
N SER A 153 15.70 -14.12 -14.79
CA SER A 153 15.33 -13.61 -13.47
C SER A 153 15.61 -12.10 -13.29
N ARG A 154 15.35 -11.32 -14.35
CA ARG A 154 15.42 -9.86 -14.34
C ARG A 154 14.08 -9.29 -14.80
N TYR A 155 13.41 -8.59 -13.91
CA TYR A 155 12.05 -8.07 -14.05
C TYR A 155 11.99 -6.54 -14.03
N ASP A 156 13.13 -5.86 -14.16
CA ASP A 156 13.24 -4.39 -14.16
C ASP A 156 12.30 -3.70 -15.16
N ASP A 157 11.91 -4.38 -16.24
CA ASP A 157 11.01 -3.87 -17.27
C ASP A 157 9.64 -4.60 -17.29
N TRP A 158 9.35 -5.44 -16.30
CA TRP A 158 8.19 -6.34 -16.25
C TRP A 158 6.88 -5.62 -16.59
N LEU A 159 6.59 -4.50 -15.93
CA LEU A 159 5.32 -3.79 -16.14
C LEU A 159 5.29 -2.97 -17.44
N THR A 160 6.42 -2.85 -18.14
CA THR A 160 6.49 -2.28 -19.49
C THR A 160 6.18 -3.32 -20.57
N LEU A 161 6.26 -4.61 -20.25
CA LEU A 161 5.99 -5.68 -21.19
C LEU A 161 4.51 -5.68 -21.64
N PRO A 162 4.24 -6.04 -22.91
CA PRO A 162 2.89 -6.26 -23.40
C PRO A 162 2.11 -7.25 -22.52
N PRO A 163 0.80 -7.00 -22.28
CA PRO A 163 -0.03 -7.87 -21.43
C PRO A 163 -0.03 -9.35 -21.83
N GLY A 164 -0.05 -9.66 -23.14
CA GLY A 164 0.03 -11.03 -23.63
C GLY A 164 1.34 -11.71 -23.28
N LYS A 165 2.46 -10.98 -23.37
CA LYS A 165 3.80 -11.48 -23.03
C LYS A 165 3.92 -11.76 -21.53
N ARG A 166 3.42 -10.85 -20.69
CA ARG A 166 3.35 -11.10 -19.24
C ARG A 166 2.52 -12.33 -18.89
N LEU A 167 1.36 -12.50 -19.53
CA LEU A 167 0.53 -13.69 -19.34
C LEU A 167 1.28 -14.97 -19.73
N LEU A 168 2.03 -14.94 -20.84
CA LEU A 168 2.82 -16.09 -21.29
C LEU A 168 3.95 -16.43 -20.33
N ILE A 169 4.72 -15.44 -19.88
CA ILE A 169 5.81 -15.63 -18.90
C ILE A 169 5.24 -16.15 -17.57
N ALA A 170 4.16 -15.55 -17.07
CA ALA A 170 3.47 -16.00 -15.87
C ALA A 170 2.96 -17.44 -15.99
N THR A 171 2.51 -17.85 -17.19
CA THR A 171 2.10 -19.23 -17.45
C THR A 171 3.30 -20.18 -17.39
N VAL A 172 4.43 -19.81 -18.00
CA VAL A 172 5.67 -20.62 -18.00
C VAL A 172 6.12 -20.85 -16.56
N GLU A 173 6.35 -19.77 -15.81
CA GLU A 173 6.89 -19.87 -14.45
C GLU A 173 5.94 -20.56 -13.48
N TRP A 174 4.63 -20.30 -13.57
CA TRP A 174 3.68 -21.01 -12.73
C TRP A 174 3.70 -22.51 -12.96
N ARG A 175 3.77 -22.95 -14.22
CA ARG A 175 3.81 -24.39 -14.55
C ARG A 175 5.11 -25.05 -14.11
N GLU A 176 6.25 -24.38 -14.31
CA GLU A 176 7.58 -24.91 -13.97
C GLU A 176 7.85 -24.87 -12.46
N GLY A 177 7.34 -23.84 -11.76
CA GLY A 177 7.55 -23.63 -10.33
C GLY A 177 6.43 -24.18 -9.45
N LYS A 178 5.43 -24.89 -9.99
CA LYS A 178 4.32 -25.45 -9.21
C LYS A 178 4.89 -26.34 -8.09
N GLY A 179 4.57 -26.01 -6.83
CA GLY A 179 5.07 -26.74 -5.65
C GLY A 179 6.45 -26.27 -5.15
N THR A 180 6.99 -25.19 -5.69
CA THR A 180 8.21 -24.52 -5.20
C THR A 180 7.87 -23.13 -4.64
N THR A 181 8.68 -22.60 -3.72
CA THR A 181 8.51 -21.25 -3.17
C THR A 181 9.19 -20.20 -4.06
N HIS A 182 8.53 -19.81 -5.15
CA HIS A 182 9.05 -18.82 -6.10
C HIS A 182 8.50 -17.41 -5.81
N LYS A 183 9.37 -16.40 -5.80
CA LYS A 183 9.02 -15.02 -5.42
C LYS A 183 8.94 -14.03 -6.59
N SER A 184 9.20 -14.46 -7.82
CA SER A 184 9.13 -13.57 -8.99
C SER A 184 7.70 -13.02 -9.20
N PRO A 185 7.58 -11.81 -9.77
CA PRO A 185 6.28 -11.22 -10.10
C PRO A 185 5.53 -11.98 -11.21
N ALA A 186 6.22 -12.79 -12.00
CA ALA A 186 5.60 -13.63 -13.01
C ALA A 186 4.97 -14.88 -12.39
N TYR A 187 5.68 -15.55 -11.49
CA TYR A 187 5.16 -16.71 -10.77
C TYR A 187 3.94 -16.34 -9.91
N THR A 188 4.06 -15.30 -9.09
CA THR A 188 2.98 -14.87 -8.20
C THR A 188 1.75 -14.42 -8.99
N LEU A 189 1.95 -13.78 -10.15
CA LEU A 189 0.86 -13.48 -11.10
C LEU A 189 0.22 -14.75 -11.65
N GLY A 190 1.02 -15.73 -12.08
CA GLY A 190 0.50 -17.00 -12.60
C GLY A 190 -0.34 -17.73 -11.56
N ARG A 191 0.16 -17.80 -10.32
CA ARG A 191 -0.57 -18.32 -9.15
C ARG A 191 -1.90 -17.59 -8.92
N HIS A 192 -1.86 -16.26 -8.92
CA HIS A 192 -3.05 -15.42 -8.77
C HIS A 192 -4.10 -15.71 -9.86
N LEU A 193 -3.66 -15.80 -11.11
CA LEU A 193 -4.54 -16.05 -12.25
C LEU A 193 -5.15 -17.45 -12.22
N ASP A 194 -4.39 -18.46 -11.78
CA ASP A 194 -4.90 -19.83 -11.63
C ASP A 194 -6.01 -19.88 -10.55
N LEU A 195 -5.76 -19.30 -9.38
CA LEU A 195 -6.73 -19.20 -8.29
C LEU A 195 -8.07 -18.55 -8.70
N ARG A 196 -7.99 -17.47 -9.50
CA ARG A 196 -9.17 -16.73 -9.97
C ARG A 196 -9.83 -17.32 -11.21
N GLY A 197 -9.08 -18.03 -12.04
CA GLY A 197 -9.57 -18.66 -13.26
C GLY A 197 -10.52 -19.83 -13.03
N GLY A 198 -10.60 -20.34 -11.79
CA GLY A 198 -11.55 -21.39 -11.39
C GLY A 198 -11.19 -22.80 -11.89
N ALA A 199 -10.01 -22.96 -12.50
CA ALA A 199 -9.53 -24.24 -13.04
C ALA A 199 -8.75 -25.08 -12.01
N VAL A 200 -8.46 -24.51 -10.83
CA VAL A 200 -7.76 -25.19 -9.74
C VAL A 200 -8.75 -26.07 -8.98
N ALA A 201 -8.45 -27.36 -8.86
CA ALA A 201 -9.23 -28.30 -8.06
C ALA A 201 -9.30 -27.85 -6.59
N GLU A 202 -10.38 -28.17 -5.87
CA GLU A 202 -10.61 -27.68 -4.49
C GLU A 202 -9.48 -28.07 -3.52
N ASP A 203 -8.93 -29.27 -3.66
CA ASP A 203 -7.79 -29.76 -2.88
C ASP A 203 -6.50 -29.00 -3.21
N GLU A 204 -6.26 -28.70 -4.49
CA GLU A 204 -5.13 -27.85 -4.91
C GLU A 204 -5.32 -26.39 -4.47
N ARG A 205 -6.55 -25.87 -4.46
CA ARG A 205 -6.87 -24.48 -4.12
C ARG A 205 -6.37 -24.14 -2.71
N GLY A 206 -6.66 -25.00 -1.73
CA GLY A 206 -6.21 -24.79 -0.35
C GLY A 206 -4.68 -24.70 -0.23
N ARG A 207 -3.96 -25.56 -0.95
CA ARG A 207 -2.48 -25.52 -1.00
C ARG A 207 -1.98 -24.20 -1.61
N VAL A 208 -2.55 -23.78 -2.73
CA VAL A 208 -2.11 -22.56 -3.44
C VAL A 208 -2.46 -21.29 -2.64
N GLU A 209 -3.62 -21.25 -1.98
CA GLU A 209 -3.98 -20.16 -1.07
C GLU A 209 -3.07 -20.13 0.16
N GLY A 210 -2.74 -21.29 0.74
CA GLY A 210 -1.79 -21.41 1.84
C GLY A 210 -0.38 -20.93 1.47
N GLU A 211 0.11 -21.28 0.27
CA GLU A 211 1.40 -20.80 -0.23
C GLU A 211 1.43 -19.28 -0.40
N ARG A 212 0.36 -18.69 -0.96
CA ARG A 212 0.20 -17.24 -1.07
C ARG A 212 0.21 -16.57 0.30
N ASP A 213 -0.57 -17.10 1.23
CA ASP A 213 -0.74 -16.49 2.55
C ASP A 213 0.54 -16.63 3.40
N ALA A 214 1.24 -17.77 3.31
CA ALA A 214 2.57 -17.95 3.89
C ALA A 214 3.59 -16.95 3.32
N GLN A 215 3.64 -16.79 1.99
CA GLN A 215 4.57 -15.84 1.36
C GLN A 215 4.32 -14.39 1.80
N ILE A 216 3.04 -13.99 1.94
CA ILE A 216 2.69 -12.67 2.46
C ILE A 216 3.13 -12.54 3.93
N ARG A 217 2.84 -13.54 4.75
CA ARG A 217 3.22 -13.58 6.17
C ARG A 217 4.74 -13.45 6.32
N ASP A 218 5.49 -14.29 5.62
CA ASP A 218 6.94 -14.32 5.64
C ASP A 218 7.54 -12.98 5.21
N ALA A 219 6.98 -12.33 4.19
CA ALA A 219 7.44 -11.01 3.77
C ALA A 219 7.34 -9.98 4.90
N PHE A 220 6.25 -9.99 5.67
CA PHE A 220 6.10 -9.12 6.83
C PHE A 220 7.00 -9.52 8.00
N VAL A 221 7.12 -10.81 8.29
CA VAL A 221 8.05 -11.31 9.33
C VAL A 221 9.47 -10.89 8.99
N ASN A 222 9.94 -11.12 7.77
CA ASN A 222 11.27 -10.72 7.32
C ASN A 222 11.46 -9.19 7.34
N THR A 223 10.39 -8.42 7.09
CA THR A 223 10.44 -6.96 7.22
C THR A 223 10.71 -6.57 8.67
N LEU A 224 9.96 -7.13 9.63
CA LEU A 224 10.05 -6.81 11.06
C LEU A 224 11.29 -7.40 11.76
N ASP A 225 11.71 -8.57 11.31
CA ASP A 225 12.89 -9.32 11.78
C ASP A 225 13.85 -9.62 10.62
N PRO A 226 14.54 -8.59 10.10
CA PRO A 226 15.44 -8.76 8.96
C PRO A 226 16.76 -9.39 9.39
N PRO A 227 17.46 -10.10 8.48
CA PRO A 227 18.81 -10.59 8.74
C PRO A 227 19.86 -9.46 8.89
N GLY A 228 19.54 -8.25 8.40
CA GLY A 228 20.43 -7.10 8.43
C GLY A 228 21.37 -7.04 7.23
N LEU A 229 22.21 -6.01 7.19
CA LEU A 229 23.20 -5.80 6.13
C LEU A 229 24.54 -6.43 6.52
N ALA A 230 25.21 -7.06 5.56
CA ALA A 230 26.62 -7.42 5.71
C ALA A 230 27.48 -6.15 5.83
N ALA A 231 28.64 -6.25 6.48
CA ALA A 231 29.56 -5.12 6.61
C ALA A 231 29.96 -4.56 5.22
N ASP A 232 30.02 -3.24 5.11
CA ASP A 232 30.45 -2.49 3.92
C ASP A 232 29.60 -2.74 2.66
N GLN A 233 28.37 -3.24 2.83
CA GLN A 233 27.46 -3.53 1.71
C GLN A 233 26.92 -2.25 1.05
N ILE A 234 26.80 -1.16 1.81
CA ILE A 234 26.34 0.15 1.36
C ILE A 234 27.01 1.28 2.15
N ASP A 235 27.06 2.46 1.54
CA ASP A 235 27.44 3.69 2.24
C ASP A 235 26.41 4.05 3.33
N ASP A 236 26.88 4.61 4.45
CA ASP A 236 26.06 5.02 5.60
C ASP A 236 25.11 3.92 6.14
N GLN A 237 25.65 2.69 6.22
CA GLN A 237 24.94 1.51 6.71
C GLN A 237 24.25 1.75 8.06
N ALA A 238 24.88 2.50 8.97
CA ALA A 238 24.30 2.80 10.29
C ALA A 238 23.01 3.62 10.19
N ALA A 239 22.97 4.67 9.34
CA ALA A 239 21.75 5.45 9.14
C ALA A 239 20.64 4.60 8.51
N VAL A 240 20.98 3.75 7.53
CA VAL A 240 19.99 2.86 6.89
C VAL A 240 19.42 1.84 7.88
N VAL A 241 20.26 1.23 8.71
CA VAL A 241 19.83 0.29 9.76
C VAL A 241 18.91 0.99 10.77
N ASN A 242 19.27 2.21 11.21
CA ASN A 242 18.45 2.97 12.17
C ASN A 242 17.10 3.39 11.57
N ALA A 243 17.09 3.90 10.33
CA ALA A 243 15.86 4.24 9.62
C ALA A 243 14.96 3.02 9.46
N ASN A 244 15.53 1.86 9.10
CA ASN A 244 14.79 0.60 8.98
C ASN A 244 14.20 0.16 10.33
N ALA A 245 14.98 0.21 11.42
CA ALA A 245 14.51 -0.15 12.75
C ALA A 245 13.33 0.72 13.21
N ASN A 246 13.41 2.03 12.96
CA ASN A 246 12.31 2.96 13.26
C ASN A 246 11.07 2.68 12.39
N ALA A 247 11.25 2.40 11.10
CA ALA A 247 10.16 2.04 10.21
C ALA A 247 9.46 0.73 10.66
N ASN A 248 10.25 -0.26 11.07
CA ASN A 248 9.76 -1.53 11.61
C ASN A 248 8.98 -1.34 12.91
N ALA A 249 9.44 -0.45 13.81
CA ALA A 249 8.71 -0.15 15.04
C ALA A 249 7.33 0.47 14.77
N ILE A 250 7.22 1.38 13.78
CA ILE A 250 5.93 1.94 13.36
C ILE A 250 5.04 0.83 12.79
N LEU A 251 5.57 -0.03 11.92
CA LEU A 251 4.81 -1.13 11.31
C LEU A 251 4.34 -2.16 12.35
N ALA A 252 5.19 -2.53 13.32
CA ALA A 252 4.82 -3.43 14.40
C ALA A 252 3.65 -2.87 15.24
N ARG A 253 3.69 -1.57 15.55
CA ARG A 253 2.61 -0.89 16.28
C ARG A 253 1.30 -0.83 15.47
N VAL A 254 1.38 -0.68 14.15
CA VAL A 254 0.20 -0.85 13.28
C VAL A 254 -0.35 -2.27 13.43
N PHE A 255 0.49 -3.31 13.37
CA PHE A 255 0.02 -4.69 13.55
C PHE A 255 -0.56 -4.96 14.93
N LEU A 256 -0.05 -4.35 15.99
CA LEU A 256 -0.66 -4.42 17.33
C LEU A 256 -2.09 -3.88 17.33
N ILE A 257 -2.36 -2.77 16.62
CA ILE A 257 -3.72 -2.26 16.43
C ILE A 257 -4.57 -3.28 15.67
N LEU A 258 -4.05 -3.86 14.58
CA LEU A 258 -4.80 -4.82 13.75
C LEU A 258 -5.14 -6.11 14.51
N GLN A 259 -4.20 -6.66 15.27
CA GLN A 259 -4.39 -7.84 16.11
C GLN A 259 -5.54 -7.65 17.10
N ASN A 260 -5.71 -6.43 17.61
CA ASN A 260 -6.69 -6.13 18.65
C ASN A 260 -8.02 -5.57 18.11
N GLY A 261 -8.06 -5.05 16.88
CA GLY A 261 -9.25 -4.32 16.41
C GLY A 261 -9.68 -4.55 14.96
N LEU A 262 -8.97 -5.34 14.14
CA LEU A 262 -9.28 -5.44 12.71
C LEU A 262 -10.60 -6.16 12.42
N GLN A 263 -11.47 -5.44 11.72
CA GLN A 263 -12.76 -5.90 11.21
C GLN A 263 -12.82 -5.82 9.68
N LEU A 264 -13.57 -6.74 9.07
CA LEU A 264 -13.86 -6.77 7.64
C LEU A 264 -15.32 -6.43 7.38
N TYR A 265 -15.56 -5.65 6.33
CA TYR A 265 -16.91 -5.44 5.84
C TYR A 265 -17.39 -6.67 5.07
N GLU A 266 -18.54 -7.21 5.48
CA GLU A 266 -19.19 -8.37 4.88
C GLU A 266 -20.38 -7.95 4.01
N LYS A 267 -20.83 -8.83 3.10
CA LYS A 267 -22.02 -8.58 2.26
C LYS A 267 -23.30 -8.30 3.04
N SER A 268 -23.36 -8.72 4.30
CA SER A 268 -24.45 -8.41 5.23
C SER A 268 -24.54 -6.92 5.59
N GLY A 269 -23.50 -6.14 5.28
CA GLY A 269 -23.38 -4.74 5.64
C GLY A 269 -22.74 -4.49 7.00
N ALA A 270 -22.29 -5.54 7.68
CA ALA A 270 -21.66 -5.47 9.00
C ALA A 270 -20.12 -5.50 8.91
N HIS A 271 -19.47 -4.92 9.92
CA HIS A 271 -18.04 -5.09 10.19
C HIS A 271 -17.85 -6.22 11.19
N LEU A 272 -17.27 -7.34 10.74
CA LEU A 272 -17.01 -8.52 11.58
C LEU A 272 -15.52 -8.66 11.88
N ASN A 273 -15.19 -9.13 13.08
CA ASN A 273 -13.80 -9.42 13.46
C ASN A 273 -13.19 -10.43 12.50
N LEU A 274 -11.97 -10.16 12.03
CA LEU A 274 -11.19 -11.14 11.26
C LEU A 274 -10.74 -12.29 12.17
N THR A 275 -11.18 -13.53 11.94
CA THR A 275 -10.86 -14.67 12.82
C THR A 275 -10.09 -15.80 12.15
N ASN A 276 -10.15 -15.93 10.83
CA ASN A 276 -9.67 -17.11 10.09
C ASN A 276 -8.57 -16.80 9.06
N LYS A 277 -8.02 -15.58 9.08
CA LYS A 277 -6.95 -15.16 8.17
C LYS A 277 -5.95 -14.29 8.92
N ASP A 278 -4.74 -14.24 8.40
CA ASP A 278 -3.68 -13.39 8.92
C ASP A 278 -4.04 -11.92 8.83
N VAL A 279 -3.71 -11.14 9.87
CA VAL A 279 -3.87 -9.67 9.82
C VAL A 279 -2.99 -9.04 8.74
N ALA A 280 -1.86 -9.67 8.41
CA ALA A 280 -0.98 -9.32 7.28
C ALA A 280 -1.74 -9.11 5.96
N ARG A 281 -2.78 -9.93 5.72
CA ARG A 281 -3.59 -9.86 4.50
C ARG A 281 -4.27 -8.51 4.31
N ALA A 282 -4.56 -7.77 5.39
CA ALA A 282 -5.28 -6.51 5.33
C ALA A 282 -4.45 -5.36 4.74
N LEU A 283 -3.13 -5.41 4.94
CA LEU A 283 -2.16 -4.43 4.43
C LEU A 283 -1.45 -4.91 3.16
N ALA A 284 -1.38 -6.22 2.91
CA ALA A 284 -0.95 -6.74 1.62
C ALA A 284 -1.94 -6.31 0.50
N HIS A 285 -1.55 -6.51 -0.76
CA HIS A 285 -2.43 -6.31 -1.93
C HIS A 285 -2.75 -4.85 -2.25
N GLY A 286 -1.92 -3.90 -1.79
CA GLY A 286 -2.23 -2.46 -1.92
C GLY A 286 -3.54 -2.10 -1.22
N GLY A 287 -3.88 -2.86 -0.18
CA GLY A 287 -4.97 -2.59 0.73
C GLY A 287 -4.65 -1.44 1.67
N ARG A 288 -5.68 -0.72 2.10
CA ARG A 288 -5.64 0.20 3.24
C ARG A 288 -6.56 -0.24 4.36
N VAL A 289 -6.16 -0.02 5.59
CA VAL A 289 -7.00 -0.16 6.77
C VAL A 289 -7.38 1.23 7.26
N ASN A 290 -8.67 1.44 7.49
CA ASN A 290 -9.18 2.70 8.02
C ASN A 290 -9.39 2.56 9.53
N ILE A 291 -8.63 3.32 10.30
CA ILE A 291 -8.67 3.35 11.76
C ILE A 291 -9.41 4.61 12.18
N ARG A 292 -10.53 4.45 12.88
CA ARG A 292 -11.31 5.56 13.45
C ARG A 292 -10.78 5.92 14.83
N ILE A 293 -10.59 7.21 15.05
CA ILE A 293 -10.04 7.76 16.29
C ILE A 293 -11.18 8.54 16.97
N PRO A 294 -11.54 8.25 18.23
CA PRO A 294 -12.61 8.98 18.90
C PRO A 294 -12.29 10.48 19.03
N ALA A 295 -13.34 11.29 19.12
CA ALA A 295 -13.23 12.71 19.41
C ALA A 295 -12.54 12.97 20.77
N LEU A 296 -11.69 14.00 20.80
CA LEU A 296 -10.90 14.36 21.99
C LEU A 296 -11.75 14.57 23.23
N GLN A 297 -11.34 13.96 24.34
CA GLN A 297 -11.85 14.17 25.69
C GLN A 297 -10.81 14.88 26.56
N GLY A 298 -11.26 15.62 27.58
CA GLY A 298 -10.35 16.24 28.56
C GLY A 298 -9.23 17.09 27.96
N ASP A 299 -8.00 16.75 28.33
CA ASP A 299 -6.72 17.35 27.93
C ASP A 299 -6.01 16.60 26.79
N GLU A 300 -6.66 15.61 26.18
CA GLU A 300 -6.10 14.84 25.06
C GLU A 300 -5.67 15.76 23.89
N THR A 301 -4.57 15.38 23.24
CA THR A 301 -4.07 16.10 22.07
C THR A 301 -4.40 15.37 20.77
N GLY A 302 -4.56 16.14 19.69
CA GLY A 302 -4.87 15.60 18.37
C GLY A 302 -3.74 14.80 17.69
N THR A 303 -2.61 14.56 18.36
CA THR A 303 -1.43 13.86 17.81
C THR A 303 -1.06 12.60 18.56
N GLU A 304 -1.76 12.25 19.64
CA GLU A 304 -1.40 11.12 20.52
C GLU A 304 -1.21 9.80 19.77
N LEU A 305 -2.08 9.49 18.79
CA LEU A 305 -1.92 8.28 17.99
C LEU A 305 -0.65 8.33 17.12
N THR A 306 -0.33 9.47 16.50
CA THR A 306 0.87 9.57 15.65
C THR A 306 2.15 9.61 16.48
N ASP A 307 2.08 10.19 17.69
CA ASP A 307 3.16 10.17 18.68
C ASP A 307 3.40 8.74 19.20
N TRP A 308 2.33 8.02 19.55
CA TRP A 308 2.41 6.62 19.98
C TRP A 308 2.94 5.69 18.88
N LEU A 309 2.51 5.89 17.63
CA LEU A 309 3.06 5.15 16.49
C LEU A 309 4.55 5.42 16.30
N GLY A 310 5.07 6.59 16.70
CA GLY A 310 6.45 7.03 16.47
C GLY A 310 6.65 7.77 15.14
N VAL A 311 5.56 8.21 14.51
CA VAL A 311 5.56 9.02 13.29
C VAL A 311 5.84 10.48 13.62
N THR A 312 5.36 10.92 14.79
CA THR A 312 5.63 12.23 15.36
C THR A 312 6.21 12.10 16.77
N ASP A 313 6.78 13.18 17.28
CA ASP A 313 7.16 13.37 18.68
C ASP A 313 6.63 14.74 19.13
N ALA A 314 5.72 14.74 20.10
CA ALA A 314 4.93 15.92 20.49
C ALA A 314 4.29 16.65 19.28
N GLY A 315 3.85 15.88 18.28
CA GLY A 315 3.23 16.39 17.05
C GLY A 315 4.18 16.89 15.97
N GLU A 316 5.50 16.94 16.23
CA GLU A 316 6.55 17.23 15.24
C GLU A 316 6.97 15.95 14.51
N LEU A 317 7.26 16.03 13.22
CA LEU A 317 7.58 14.85 12.42
C LEU A 317 8.92 14.22 12.86
N LYS A 318 8.93 12.88 13.00
CA LYS A 318 10.11 12.12 13.42
C LYS A 318 10.66 11.29 12.26
N ASP A 319 11.98 11.25 12.12
CA ASP A 319 12.67 10.37 11.17
C ASP A 319 12.33 8.87 11.44
N PRO A 320 12.08 8.04 10.41
CA PRO A 320 12.21 8.29 8.97
C PRO A 320 10.92 8.79 8.30
N ALA A 321 9.91 9.19 9.08
CA ALA A 321 8.66 9.66 8.51
C ALA A 321 8.89 10.99 7.77
N VAL A 322 8.33 11.08 6.56
CA VAL A 322 8.39 12.27 5.72
C VAL A 322 6.99 12.79 5.40
N THR A 323 6.85 14.09 5.20
CA THR A 323 5.59 14.64 4.69
C THR A 323 5.41 14.31 3.21
N ARG A 324 4.17 14.02 2.81
CA ARG A 324 3.82 13.76 1.40
C ARG A 324 2.99 14.89 0.80
N LYS A 325 3.21 15.15 -0.48
CA LYS A 325 2.50 16.20 -1.24
C LYS A 325 1.13 15.77 -1.74
N PHE A 326 0.88 14.47 -1.88
CA PHE A 326 -0.40 13.95 -2.36
C PHE A 326 -0.64 12.51 -1.89
N ALA A 327 -1.93 12.18 -1.74
CA ALA A 327 -2.47 10.85 -1.56
C ALA A 327 -3.70 10.71 -2.47
N THR A 328 -3.90 9.53 -3.05
CA THR A 328 -5.00 9.28 -3.98
C THR A 328 -6.34 9.07 -3.27
N HIS A 329 -6.30 8.87 -1.95
CA HIS A 329 -7.47 8.62 -1.09
C HIS A 329 -7.36 9.45 0.20
N HIS A 330 -8.50 9.68 0.84
CA HIS A 330 -8.60 10.30 2.16
C HIS A 330 -9.90 9.90 2.85
N MET A 331 -9.93 10.06 4.17
CA MET A 331 -11.12 9.83 4.97
C MET A 331 -12.00 11.08 5.09
N SER A 332 -13.30 10.90 4.89
CA SER A 332 -14.34 11.87 5.23
C SER A 332 -15.00 11.45 6.53
N VAL A 333 -14.79 12.23 7.59
CA VAL A 333 -15.39 12.04 8.92
C VAL A 333 -16.39 13.16 9.21
N ARG A 334 -17.65 12.82 9.50
CA ARG A 334 -18.70 13.81 9.85
C ARG A 334 -19.27 13.54 11.24
N GLY A 335 -19.03 14.45 12.19
CA GLY A 335 -19.55 14.36 13.57
C GLY A 335 -18.89 13.28 14.42
N THR A 336 -19.19 13.25 15.71
CA THR A 336 -18.89 12.14 16.62
C THR A 336 -19.89 11.02 16.35
N GLY A 337 -19.45 9.77 16.14
CA GLY A 337 -20.40 8.68 15.84
C GLY A 337 -20.89 8.63 14.39
N GLY A 338 -20.54 9.62 13.56
CA GLY A 338 -21.17 9.81 12.26
C GLY A 338 -20.45 9.14 11.10
N LYS A 339 -20.87 9.47 9.86
CA LYS A 339 -20.42 8.77 8.65
C LYS A 339 -18.90 8.86 8.48
N PHE A 340 -18.24 7.72 8.63
CA PHE A 340 -16.82 7.49 8.36
C PHE A 340 -16.69 6.83 6.99
N LYS A 341 -16.19 7.57 5.99
CA LYS A 341 -16.16 7.08 4.59
C LYS A 341 -14.83 7.38 3.92
N GLU A 342 -14.22 6.38 3.32
CA GLU A 342 -13.10 6.58 2.41
C GLU A 342 -13.57 7.24 1.11
N ARG A 343 -12.78 8.20 0.62
CA ARG A 343 -12.98 8.89 -0.66
C ARG A 343 -11.71 8.74 -1.49
N GLY A 344 -11.85 8.27 -2.73
CA GLY A 344 -10.74 8.03 -3.65
C GLY A 344 -10.92 8.71 -5.01
N GLY A 345 -9.90 8.55 -5.86
CA GLY A 345 -9.92 8.92 -7.27
C GLY A 345 -9.15 10.21 -7.62
N LYS A 346 -9.04 10.51 -8.92
CA LYS A 346 -8.25 11.64 -9.45
C LYS A 346 -8.69 13.00 -8.85
N ILE A 347 -9.98 13.18 -8.60
CA ILE A 347 -10.53 14.41 -7.98
C ILE A 347 -10.09 14.52 -6.51
N ALA A 348 -10.01 13.40 -5.79
CA ALA A 348 -9.49 13.37 -4.41
C ALA A 348 -7.98 13.64 -4.38
N ALA A 349 -7.21 13.08 -5.31
CA ALA A 349 -5.77 13.35 -5.46
C ALA A 349 -5.49 14.84 -5.73
N VAL A 350 -6.25 15.46 -6.63
CA VAL A 350 -6.16 16.90 -6.94
C VAL A 350 -6.60 17.75 -5.74
N ARG A 351 -7.68 17.38 -5.06
CA ARG A 351 -8.14 18.10 -3.85
C ARG A 351 -7.12 18.02 -2.72
N ASN A 352 -6.51 16.85 -2.50
CA ASN A 352 -5.46 16.64 -1.51
C ASN A 352 -4.21 17.47 -1.83
N ALA A 353 -3.82 17.52 -3.11
CA ALA A 353 -2.72 18.38 -3.57
C ALA A 353 -3.03 19.89 -3.41
N LEU A 354 -4.30 20.29 -3.58
CA LEU A 354 -4.76 21.67 -3.35
C LEU A 354 -4.94 22.03 -1.87
N THR A 355 -5.10 21.04 -0.99
CA THR A 355 -5.09 21.22 0.48
C THR A 355 -3.69 21.08 1.07
N TRP A 356 -2.63 21.05 0.25
CA TRP A 356 -1.26 21.03 0.73
C TRP A 356 -1.00 22.26 1.61
N GLY A 357 -0.78 22.04 2.91
CA GLY A 357 -0.68 23.08 3.95
C GLY A 357 -1.94 23.28 4.82
N ASP A 358 -3.08 22.66 4.49
CA ASP A 358 -4.26 22.67 5.36
C ASP A 358 -4.06 21.66 6.51
N LYS A 359 -4.03 22.14 7.76
CA LYS A 359 -3.82 21.33 8.99
C LYS A 359 -4.90 20.24 9.22
N ARG A 360 -5.88 20.11 8.33
CA ARG A 360 -7.02 19.18 8.45
C ARG A 360 -6.69 17.74 8.10
N VAL A 361 -5.80 17.51 7.12
CA VAL A 361 -5.34 16.16 6.73
C VAL A 361 -3.82 16.23 6.56
N ARG A 362 -3.11 15.34 7.24
CA ARG A 362 -1.65 15.22 7.22
C ARG A 362 -1.29 13.92 6.50
N LEU A 363 -0.34 13.99 5.58
CA LEU A 363 0.10 12.84 4.80
C LEU A 363 1.53 12.52 5.20
N TYR A 364 1.75 11.32 5.73
CA TYR A 364 3.07 10.83 6.08
C TYR A 364 3.44 9.62 5.21
N GLY A 365 4.73 9.47 4.97
CA GLY A 365 5.30 8.34 4.28
C GLY A 365 6.48 7.78 5.07
N VAL A 366 6.61 6.46 5.08
CA VAL A 366 7.74 5.74 5.68
C VAL A 366 8.20 4.69 4.67
N ASP A 367 9.46 4.76 4.25
CA ASP A 367 10.02 3.76 3.33
C ASP A 367 10.28 2.45 4.10
N LEU A 368 9.96 1.32 3.47
CA LEU A 368 10.08 -0.02 4.07
C LEU A 368 11.03 -0.88 3.25
N ALA A 369 11.90 -1.64 3.93
CA ALA A 369 12.60 -2.77 3.33
C ALA A 369 11.67 -4.00 3.30
N ALA A 370 10.63 -3.97 2.46
CA ALA A 370 9.63 -5.03 2.46
C ALA A 370 10.25 -6.37 2.00
N ASP A 371 9.95 -7.45 2.73
CA ASP A 371 10.63 -8.76 2.68
C ASP A 371 12.06 -8.79 3.26
N GLY A 372 12.44 -7.74 3.99
CA GLY A 372 13.56 -7.73 4.93
C GLY A 372 14.83 -7.03 4.42
N LEU A 373 15.34 -6.11 5.23
CA LEU A 373 16.62 -5.43 4.99
C LEU A 373 17.75 -6.45 4.80
N GLY A 374 18.51 -6.29 3.71
CA GLY A 374 19.67 -7.12 3.38
C GLY A 374 19.37 -8.42 2.64
N ASN A 375 18.10 -8.84 2.59
CA ASN A 375 17.67 -9.89 1.66
C ASN A 375 17.83 -9.41 0.20
N ARG A 376 17.80 -10.37 -0.74
CA ARG A 376 17.76 -10.08 -2.17
C ARG A 376 16.33 -10.16 -2.69
N ASP A 377 15.96 -9.20 -3.54
CA ASP A 377 14.71 -9.24 -4.29
C ASP A 377 14.79 -10.29 -5.42
N PHE A 378 13.70 -10.43 -6.19
CA PHE A 378 13.63 -11.35 -7.34
C PHE A 378 14.51 -10.97 -8.53
N ASN A 379 15.14 -9.79 -8.52
CA ASN A 379 16.17 -9.39 -9.48
C ASN A 379 17.59 -9.70 -8.96
N GLY A 380 17.73 -10.11 -7.69
CA GLY A 380 19.00 -10.28 -7.01
C GLY A 380 19.54 -8.99 -6.38
N ASP A 381 18.79 -7.89 -6.40
CA ASP A 381 19.19 -6.61 -5.83
C ASP A 381 18.92 -6.59 -4.32
N VAL A 382 19.71 -5.84 -3.55
CA VAL A 382 19.58 -5.78 -2.08
C VAL A 382 18.34 -4.97 -1.71
N ILE A 383 17.51 -5.54 -0.83
CA ILE A 383 16.31 -4.87 -0.30
C ILE A 383 16.73 -3.83 0.74
N LEU A 384 16.31 -2.58 0.50
CA LEU A 384 16.60 -1.40 1.33
C LEU A 384 15.31 -0.59 1.58
N PRO A 385 15.24 0.22 2.66
CA PRO A 385 14.13 1.15 2.90
C PRO A 385 14.28 2.41 2.01
N ASP A 386 14.31 2.20 0.70
CA ASP A 386 14.58 3.23 -0.32
C ASP A 386 13.31 3.77 -1.00
N GLY A 387 12.14 3.24 -0.60
CA GLY A 387 10.84 3.53 -1.19
C GLY A 387 10.60 2.86 -2.54
N GLY A 388 11.58 2.10 -3.06
CA GLY A 388 11.44 1.22 -4.22
C GLY A 388 10.98 -0.19 -3.83
N HIS A 389 11.44 -0.65 -2.67
CA HIS A 389 11.09 -1.97 -2.12
C HIS A 389 9.85 -1.97 -1.22
N GLY A 390 9.27 -0.80 -0.95
CA GLY A 390 8.04 -0.71 -0.17
C GLY A 390 7.90 0.66 0.45
N HIS A 391 6.66 1.10 0.61
CA HIS A 391 6.37 2.39 1.21
C HIS A 391 5.06 2.36 1.97
N MET A 392 5.10 2.65 3.26
CA MET A 392 3.91 2.82 4.08
C MET A 392 3.39 4.24 3.96
N LEU A 393 2.14 4.38 3.47
CA LEU A 393 1.38 5.62 3.45
C LEU A 393 0.48 5.71 4.68
N LEU A 394 0.54 6.86 5.35
CA LEU A 394 -0.33 7.20 6.47
C LEU A 394 -1.09 8.48 6.13
N VAL A 395 -2.43 8.39 6.02
CA VAL A 395 -3.31 9.55 5.84
C VAL A 395 -4.01 9.85 7.15
N PHE A 396 -3.56 10.90 7.84
CA PHE A 396 -3.99 11.23 9.18
C PHE A 396 -4.91 12.46 9.20
N THR A 397 -6.08 12.31 9.81
CA THR A 397 -6.99 13.40 10.14
C THR A 397 -7.05 13.51 11.67
N PRO A 398 -6.46 14.55 12.28
CA PRO A 398 -6.50 14.72 13.73
C PRO A 398 -7.93 14.73 14.29
N PRO A 399 -8.22 14.01 15.38
CA PRO A 399 -9.48 14.16 16.10
C PRO A 399 -9.62 15.56 16.69
N ARG A 400 -10.86 15.96 16.97
CA ARG A 400 -11.22 17.24 17.62
C ARG A 400 -12.32 16.97 18.66
N ARG A 401 -12.50 17.88 19.62
CA ARG A 401 -13.52 17.75 20.69
C ARG A 401 -14.95 17.40 20.23
N LYS A 402 -15.33 17.76 19.00
CA LYS A 402 -16.68 17.52 18.44
C LYS A 402 -16.65 16.68 17.16
N ARG A 403 -15.52 16.03 16.86
CA ARG A 403 -15.34 15.30 15.60
C ARG A 403 -14.26 14.25 15.74
N ASP A 404 -14.61 13.03 15.39
CA ASP A 404 -13.67 11.92 15.32
C ASP A 404 -12.52 12.22 14.34
N GLY A 405 -11.39 11.59 14.60
CA GLY A 405 -10.23 11.55 13.71
C GLY A 405 -10.23 10.30 12.86
N ALA A 406 -9.21 10.19 12.01
CA ALA A 406 -8.98 9.02 11.17
C ALA A 406 -7.49 8.81 10.93
N LEU A 407 -7.08 7.57 10.83
CA LEU A 407 -5.81 7.17 10.25
C LEU A 407 -6.08 6.10 9.20
N GLU A 408 -5.75 6.37 7.95
CA GLU A 408 -5.70 5.34 6.90
C GLU A 408 -4.25 4.89 6.77
N VAL A 409 -4.02 3.58 6.86
CA VAL A 409 -2.71 2.96 6.71
C VAL A 409 -2.73 2.07 5.49
N GLY A 410 -1.80 2.26 4.56
CA GLY A 410 -1.64 1.40 3.40
C GLY A 410 -0.18 1.15 3.06
N ILE A 411 0.11 -0.01 2.49
CA ILE A 411 1.45 -0.33 1.98
C ILE A 411 1.41 -0.26 0.46
N GLU A 412 2.09 0.75 -0.07
CA GLU A 412 2.29 0.98 -1.49
C GLU A 412 3.55 0.25 -1.96
N THR A 413 3.53 -0.24 -3.20
CA THR A 413 4.70 -0.90 -3.79
C THR A 413 5.89 0.05 -3.89
N THR A 414 5.64 1.32 -4.18
CA THR A 414 6.70 2.33 -4.34
C THR A 414 6.24 3.69 -3.87
N LYS A 415 7.16 4.46 -3.28
CA LYS A 415 6.94 5.87 -2.98
C LYS A 415 6.71 6.68 -4.26
N PRO A 416 6.04 7.85 -4.17
CA PRO A 416 5.96 8.79 -5.28
C PRO A 416 7.31 9.02 -5.96
N HIS A 417 7.35 8.82 -7.28
CA HIS A 417 8.53 8.94 -8.15
C HIS A 417 9.68 7.96 -7.85
N GLY A 418 9.49 7.00 -6.95
CA GLY A 418 10.45 5.94 -6.67
C GLY A 418 10.64 4.99 -7.85
N LYS A 419 11.83 4.40 -7.96
CA LYS A 419 12.13 3.32 -8.91
C LYS A 419 11.60 2.01 -8.32
N SER A 420 10.71 1.33 -9.04
CA SER A 420 10.24 0.00 -8.63
C SER A 420 11.14 -1.09 -9.23
N PRO A 421 11.34 -2.22 -8.51
CA PRO A 421 11.98 -3.43 -9.04
C PRO A 421 11.30 -4.04 -10.28
N VAL A 422 10.07 -3.63 -10.60
CA VAL A 422 9.30 -4.12 -11.76
C VAL A 422 9.07 -3.07 -12.86
N GLY A 423 9.83 -1.99 -12.84
CA GLY A 423 9.76 -0.94 -13.88
C GLY A 423 8.56 0.00 -13.75
N TYR A 424 7.85 -0.05 -12.63
CA TYR A 424 6.78 0.89 -12.31
C TYR A 424 7.32 2.23 -11.81
N ARG A 425 6.62 3.31 -12.16
CA ARG A 425 6.85 4.66 -11.61
C ARG A 425 5.55 5.20 -11.05
N HIS A 426 5.49 5.38 -9.74
CA HIS A 426 4.36 6.01 -9.08
C HIS A 426 4.35 7.51 -9.36
N ASN A 427 3.28 8.03 -9.96
CA ASN A 427 3.12 9.45 -10.28
C ASN A 427 1.70 9.92 -9.95
N ILE A 428 1.43 11.22 -10.08
CA ILE A 428 0.11 11.81 -9.75
C ILE A 428 -1.07 11.24 -10.58
N LEU A 429 -0.80 10.59 -11.71
CA LEU A 429 -1.80 9.94 -12.56
C LEU A 429 -2.03 8.47 -12.17
N SER A 430 -1.20 7.95 -11.27
CA SER A 430 -1.33 6.59 -10.77
C SER A 430 -2.61 6.47 -9.96
N THR A 431 -3.54 5.70 -10.50
CA THR A 431 -4.76 5.28 -9.83
C THR A 431 -4.59 3.88 -9.30
N GLU A 432 -5.48 3.43 -8.42
CA GLU A 432 -5.52 2.03 -8.01
C GLU A 432 -5.54 1.06 -9.21
N ALA A 433 -6.26 1.44 -10.27
CA ALA A 433 -6.38 0.69 -11.53
C ALA A 433 -5.12 0.68 -12.41
N THR A 434 -4.19 1.61 -12.24
CA THR A 434 -2.97 1.74 -13.06
C THR A 434 -1.67 1.53 -12.28
N ALA A 435 -1.75 1.51 -10.95
CA ALA A 435 -0.64 1.16 -10.08
C ALA A 435 -0.34 -0.34 -10.12
N ASN A 436 0.87 -0.73 -9.70
CA ASN A 436 1.33 -2.12 -9.69
C ASN A 436 0.23 -3.08 -9.18
N PRO A 437 -0.16 -4.12 -9.95
CA PRO A 437 -1.16 -5.09 -9.51
C PRO A 437 -0.75 -5.84 -8.25
N GLU A 438 0.56 -5.97 -7.99
CA GLU A 438 1.13 -6.67 -6.85
C GLU A 438 1.82 -5.70 -5.87
N SER A 439 1.69 -5.95 -4.56
CA SER A 439 2.43 -5.23 -3.50
C SER A 439 3.84 -5.79 -3.33
N SER A 440 4.73 -5.03 -2.69
CA SER A 440 6.06 -5.54 -2.32
C SER A 440 6.03 -6.68 -1.29
N THR A 441 4.85 -7.00 -0.77
CA THR A 441 4.56 -8.13 0.12
C THR A 441 3.80 -9.25 -0.60
N TYR A 442 3.93 -9.34 -1.93
CA TYR A 442 3.41 -10.43 -2.80
C TYR A 442 1.88 -10.53 -2.92
N GLY A 443 1.15 -9.56 -2.37
CA GLY A 443 -0.31 -9.52 -2.47
C GLY A 443 -0.78 -8.88 -3.77
N HIS A 444 -1.77 -9.48 -4.44
CA HIS A 444 -2.43 -8.93 -5.62
C HIS A 444 -3.70 -8.12 -5.31
N LYS A 445 -3.86 -6.89 -5.83
CA LYS A 445 -5.01 -6.01 -5.52
C LYS A 445 -6.40 -6.62 -5.67
N LYS A 446 -6.56 -7.64 -6.52
CA LYS A 446 -7.83 -8.33 -6.74
C LYS A 446 -8.19 -9.35 -5.64
N ASP A 447 -7.26 -9.64 -4.73
CA ASP A 447 -7.45 -10.57 -3.60
C ASP A 447 -7.54 -9.83 -2.25
N LYS A 448 -7.86 -8.54 -2.27
CA LYS A 448 -8.10 -7.74 -1.05
C LYS A 448 -9.22 -8.34 -0.22
N LEU A 449 -9.10 -8.21 1.10
CA LEU A 449 -10.15 -8.61 2.04
C LEU A 449 -11.27 -7.56 2.13
N GLY A 450 -12.48 -8.03 2.38
CA GLY A 450 -13.71 -7.24 2.56
C GLY A 450 -14.52 -7.09 1.26
N ASP A 451 -15.84 -7.27 1.36
CA ASP A 451 -16.77 -7.35 0.22
C ASP A 451 -17.39 -6.00 -0.17
N GLY A 452 -17.06 -4.92 0.55
CA GLY A 452 -17.68 -3.61 0.40
C GLY A 452 -17.15 -2.79 -0.79
N LYS A 453 -17.74 -1.63 -1.03
CA LYS A 453 -17.14 -0.57 -1.84
C LYS A 453 -16.17 0.26 -0.99
N LEU A 454 -15.47 1.19 -1.63
CA LEU A 454 -14.55 2.11 -0.95
C LEU A 454 -15.20 2.80 0.27
N ALA A 455 -16.43 3.31 0.08
CA ALA A 455 -17.16 4.05 1.11
C ALA A 455 -17.58 3.20 2.33
N ASP A 456 -17.43 1.88 2.25
CA ASP A 456 -17.87 0.93 3.28
C ASP A 456 -16.73 0.54 4.23
N ASN A 457 -15.51 1.07 4.02
CA ASN A 457 -14.32 0.76 4.82
C ASN A 457 -14.09 -0.76 4.92
N GLN A 458 -13.76 -1.38 3.79
CA GLN A 458 -13.60 -2.85 3.68
C GLN A 458 -12.77 -3.49 4.79
N ARG A 459 -11.77 -2.76 5.30
CA ARG A 459 -10.92 -3.11 6.43
C ARG A 459 -10.91 -1.96 7.42
N TYR A 460 -11.38 -2.21 8.63
CA TYR A 460 -11.73 -1.17 9.58
C TYR A 460 -11.26 -1.50 10.98
N VAL A 461 -10.92 -0.47 11.75
CA VAL A 461 -10.67 -0.56 13.19
C VAL A 461 -11.36 0.63 13.85
N ASP A 462 -12.07 0.40 14.96
CA ASP A 462 -12.61 1.47 15.81
C ASP A 462 -11.86 1.51 17.14
N LEU A 463 -11.03 2.54 17.35
CA LEU A 463 -10.27 2.66 18.60
C LEU A 463 -11.19 2.84 19.81
N SER A 464 -12.41 3.37 19.63
CA SER A 464 -13.36 3.56 20.73
C SER A 464 -13.87 2.26 21.33
N THR A 465 -13.74 1.14 20.60
CA THR A 465 -14.20 -0.19 21.03
C THR A 465 -13.05 -1.12 21.41
N MET A 466 -11.80 -0.66 21.37
CA MET A 466 -10.63 -1.50 21.67
C MET A 466 -10.35 -1.62 23.17
N SER A 467 -10.74 -0.62 23.96
CA SER A 467 -10.66 -0.71 25.41
C SER A 467 -11.96 -1.28 26.00
N PRO A 468 -11.89 -2.19 26.99
CA PRO A 468 -13.07 -2.62 27.75
C PRO A 468 -13.68 -1.47 28.57
N VAL A 469 -12.89 -0.44 28.89
CA VAL A 469 -13.34 0.81 29.50
C VAL A 469 -13.49 1.87 28.41
N SER A 470 -14.72 2.30 28.16
CA SER A 470 -15.05 3.31 27.15
C SER A 470 -14.23 4.61 27.40
N GLY A 471 -13.57 5.10 26.35
CA GLY A 471 -12.75 6.32 26.41
C GLY A 471 -11.26 6.09 26.69
N ASP A 472 -10.85 4.93 27.21
CA ASP A 472 -9.46 4.65 27.61
C ASP A 472 -8.60 4.00 26.50
N TRP A 473 -8.93 4.26 25.23
CA TRP A 473 -8.24 3.65 24.08
C TRP A 473 -6.73 3.92 24.08
N MET A 474 -6.29 5.11 24.49
CA MET A 474 -4.87 5.46 24.50
C MET A 474 -4.12 4.73 25.62
N LYS A 475 -4.72 4.55 26.80
CA LYS A 475 -4.14 3.71 27.87
C LYS A 475 -3.98 2.27 27.40
N PHE A 476 -4.99 1.73 26.73
CA PHE A 476 -4.92 0.39 26.14
C PHE A 476 -3.76 0.26 25.15
N LEU A 477 -3.60 1.21 24.23
CA LEU A 477 -2.47 1.21 23.29
C LEU A 477 -1.11 1.35 24.00
N GLN A 478 -1.02 2.14 25.07
CA GLN A 478 0.20 2.25 25.88
C GLN A 478 0.56 0.91 26.54
N SER A 479 -0.41 0.21 27.14
CA SER A 479 -0.22 -1.14 27.67
C SER A 479 0.24 -2.12 26.59
N LEU A 480 -0.40 -2.09 25.41
CA LEU A 480 0.02 -2.91 24.27
C LEU A 480 1.49 -2.69 23.89
N LYS A 481 1.91 -1.43 23.83
CA LYS A 481 3.30 -1.07 23.49
C LYS A 481 4.27 -1.58 24.55
N THR A 482 3.96 -1.38 25.83
CA THR A 482 4.78 -1.85 26.95
C THR A 482 4.90 -3.37 26.95
N ASP A 483 3.79 -4.10 26.83
CA ASP A 483 3.77 -5.56 26.79
C ASP A 483 4.57 -6.10 25.59
N TRP A 484 4.43 -5.46 24.43
CA TRP A 484 5.20 -5.81 23.24
C TRP A 484 6.70 -5.59 23.43
N GLU A 485 7.11 -4.46 23.98
CA GLU A 485 8.52 -4.14 24.27
C GLU A 485 9.12 -5.10 25.29
N GLN A 486 8.36 -5.50 26.31
CA GLN A 486 8.76 -6.52 27.29
C GLN A 486 8.94 -7.91 26.62
N ARG A 487 7.98 -8.34 25.79
CA ARG A 487 8.06 -9.62 25.07
C ARG A 487 9.23 -9.65 24.09
N LEU A 488 9.48 -8.57 23.37
CA LEU A 488 10.64 -8.46 22.48
C LEU A 488 11.95 -8.57 23.26
N THR A 489 12.07 -7.84 24.38
CA THR A 489 13.26 -7.89 25.25
C THR A 489 13.51 -9.30 25.78
N ALA A 490 12.45 -10.01 26.17
CA ALA A 490 12.55 -11.40 26.61
C ALA A 490 13.06 -12.38 25.53
N THR A 491 13.04 -11.97 24.26
CA THR A 491 13.55 -12.76 23.12
C THR A 491 14.94 -12.31 22.61
N GLU A 492 15.61 -11.35 23.27
CA GLU A 492 16.86 -10.75 22.78
C GLU A 492 17.95 -11.79 22.48
N ASN A 493 18.03 -12.84 23.29
CA ASN A 493 19.02 -13.92 23.15
C ASN A 493 18.46 -15.18 22.46
N ASP A 494 17.24 -15.12 21.92
CA ASP A 494 16.59 -16.23 21.22
C ASP A 494 15.99 -15.75 19.89
N PRO A 495 16.77 -15.79 18.80
CA PRO A 495 16.30 -15.40 17.47
C PRO A 495 15.08 -16.20 16.99
N ALA A 496 14.94 -17.47 17.38
CA ALA A 496 13.80 -18.29 16.99
C ALA A 496 12.53 -17.83 17.71
N ALA A 497 12.60 -17.56 19.01
CA ALA A 497 11.48 -16.99 19.76
C ALA A 497 11.11 -15.57 19.29
N ARG A 498 12.10 -14.74 18.95
CA ARG A 498 11.87 -13.40 18.40
C ARG A 498 11.15 -13.47 17.06
N ARG A 499 11.55 -14.41 16.19
CA ARG A 499 10.86 -14.65 14.92
C ARG A 499 9.43 -15.15 15.13
N ALA A 500 9.22 -16.13 16.02
CA ALA A 500 7.90 -16.66 16.34
C ALA A 500 6.96 -15.57 16.90
N LEU A 501 7.48 -14.65 17.70
CA LEU A 501 6.73 -13.50 18.20
C LEU A 501 6.26 -12.57 17.06
N HIS A 502 7.08 -12.37 16.04
CA HIS A 502 6.67 -11.63 14.84
C HIS A 502 5.70 -12.41 13.96
N GLU A 503 5.87 -13.73 13.81
CA GLU A 503 4.92 -14.61 13.11
C GLU A 503 3.52 -14.52 13.74
N ASP A 504 3.45 -14.52 15.07
CA ASP A 504 2.22 -14.31 15.82
C ASP A 504 1.62 -12.92 15.57
N LEU A 505 2.46 -11.88 15.57
CA LEU A 505 2.02 -10.50 15.39
C LEU A 505 1.33 -10.28 14.04
N VAL A 506 1.83 -10.91 12.97
CA VAL A 506 1.29 -10.72 11.61
C VAL A 506 0.29 -11.81 11.20
N GLY A 507 0.22 -12.91 11.96
CA GLY A 507 -0.65 -14.06 11.75
C GLY A 507 -2.13 -13.84 12.10
N PRO A 508 -2.93 -14.90 12.32
CA PRO A 508 -4.35 -14.78 12.62
C PRO A 508 -4.61 -14.06 13.95
N ARG A 509 -5.77 -13.38 14.07
CA ARG A 509 -6.18 -12.79 15.35
C ARG A 509 -6.49 -13.89 16.36
N GLN A 510 -5.71 -13.95 17.43
CA GLN A 510 -5.87 -14.97 18.48
C GLN A 510 -5.92 -14.40 19.90
N GLY A 511 -6.07 -13.07 20.05
CA GLY A 511 -6.11 -12.42 21.36
C GLY A 511 -4.80 -12.48 22.16
N ARG A 512 -3.71 -12.98 21.55
CA ARG A 512 -2.39 -13.15 22.20
C ARG A 512 -1.74 -11.85 22.66
N PHE A 513 -2.14 -10.75 22.04
CA PHE A 513 -1.61 -9.41 22.30
C PHE A 513 -2.58 -8.55 23.12
N SER A 514 -3.72 -9.07 23.58
CA SER A 514 -4.56 -8.31 24.51
C SER A 514 -3.86 -8.23 25.86
N PRO A 515 -3.68 -7.04 26.47
CA PRO A 515 -3.10 -6.93 27.79
C PRO A 515 -3.94 -7.74 28.78
N SER A 516 -3.29 -8.51 29.64
CA SER A 516 -3.96 -9.05 30.82
C SER A 516 -4.31 -7.85 31.69
N MET A 517 -5.58 -7.48 31.75
CA MET A 517 -6.04 -6.50 32.74
C MET A 517 -5.83 -7.19 34.09
N GLN A 518 -4.71 -6.92 34.76
CA GLN A 518 -4.63 -7.16 36.19
C GLN A 518 -5.76 -6.32 36.76
N GLU A 519 -6.77 -6.99 37.31
CA GLU A 519 -7.72 -6.33 38.19
C GLU A 519 -6.87 -5.74 39.31
N ASP A 520 -6.65 -4.43 39.28
CA ASP A 520 -6.27 -3.69 40.47
C ASP A 520 -7.40 -3.96 41.47
N GLN A 521 -7.21 -4.98 42.31
CA GLN A 521 -8.06 -5.17 43.48
C GLN A 521 -7.83 -3.97 44.41
N PRO A 522 -8.91 -3.37 44.93
CA PRO A 522 -8.86 -2.10 45.66
C PRO A 522 -8.03 -2.15 46.94
#